data_AF-A0A381QF48-F1
#
_entry.id   AF-A0A381QF48-F1
#
_cell.length_a   1.000
_cell.length_b   1.000
_cell.length_c   1.000
_cell.angle_alpha   90.00
_cell.angle_beta   90.00
_cell.angle_gamma   90.00
#
_symmetry.space_group_name_H-M   'P 1'
#
loop_
_entity.id
_entity.type
_entity.pdbx_description
1 polymer ?
#
loop_
_entity_poly.entity_id
_entity_poly.type
_entity_poly.pdbx_seq_one_letter_code
_entity_poly.pdbx_strand_id
1 'polypeptide(L)'
;MTFTVAEVRVNIDSLVIREDLDSKGRRYLPKTKIPFKGLVYNEYPNGQVEFEGPLESGLQHGTWVWWYSTGEKKSEITFSNHLRHGHGRSYFESGNLRESGSYLEDKKEGLWTQYYESDKKLSETNYKNDILHGRLTIWHENGRKKREVFYTKGKKHQWELGWYADGSHRLKLYWYLGMQDGQQIAWYNNGQKEYHYTFDNGIWVGDINEWYENGGQRIKGSFVDGKQTGTWIWYFPNGNYALEGEYTNGFPTGYWRSYSEDGSMIYNEEEYGVWVEDELKWWKEDYAGTANPGDMPVIQY
;
A
#
# COMPACT_ATOMS: atom_id res chain seq x y z
N MET A 1 38.39 -34.46 22.37
CA MET A 1 36.92 -34.52 22.62
C MET A 1 36.55 -33.30 23.43
N THR A 2 36.01 -32.27 22.78
CA THR A 2 35.42 -31.12 23.47
C THR A 2 33.97 -31.47 23.79
N PHE A 3 33.70 -31.80 25.05
CA PHE A 3 32.34 -31.90 25.56
C PHE A 3 31.78 -30.48 25.61
N THR A 4 30.93 -30.12 24.66
CA THR A 4 30.04 -28.97 24.80
C THR A 4 29.10 -29.29 25.96
N VAL A 5 29.30 -28.59 27.08
CA VAL A 5 28.32 -28.57 28.18
C VAL A 5 27.01 -28.11 27.54
N ALA A 6 26.02 -28.98 27.47
CA ALA A 6 24.68 -28.58 27.07
C ALA A 6 24.26 -27.45 28.01
N GLU A 7 24.10 -26.23 27.49
CA GLU A 7 23.55 -25.14 28.27
C GLU A 7 22.18 -25.60 28.77
N VAL A 8 22.03 -25.70 30.09
CA VAL A 8 20.80 -26.20 30.71
C VAL A 8 19.71 -25.16 30.46
N ARG A 9 18.83 -25.44 29.49
CA ARG A 9 17.64 -24.63 29.23
C ARG A 9 16.51 -24.98 30.20
N VAL A 10 15.73 -23.99 30.61
CA VAL A 10 14.63 -24.14 31.58
C VAL A 10 13.28 -23.93 30.88
N ASN A 11 12.30 -24.79 31.14
CA ASN A 11 10.94 -24.55 30.62
C ASN A 11 10.39 -23.26 31.25
N ILE A 12 9.96 -22.32 30.43
CA ILE A 12 9.55 -20.98 30.85
C ILE A 12 8.35 -20.98 31.82
N ASP A 13 7.49 -22.00 31.76
CA ASP A 13 6.32 -22.14 32.65
C ASP A 13 6.72 -22.57 34.07
N SER A 14 7.95 -23.05 34.26
CA SER A 14 8.51 -23.25 35.59
C SER A 14 8.94 -21.94 36.27
N LEU A 15 8.99 -20.82 35.54
CA LEU A 15 9.32 -19.50 36.05
C LEU A 15 8.05 -18.70 36.36
N VAL A 16 8.09 -17.93 37.44
CA VAL A 16 6.95 -17.11 37.89
C VAL A 16 7.14 -15.64 37.54
N ILE A 17 6.05 -14.95 37.22
CA ILE A 17 6.01 -13.48 37.19
C ILE A 17 5.63 -13.00 38.59
N ARG A 18 6.35 -11.98 39.07
CA ARG A 18 6.14 -11.40 40.42
C ARG A 18 5.82 -9.93 40.30
N GLU A 19 4.55 -9.62 40.03
CA GLU A 19 4.06 -8.24 39.93
C GLU A 19 4.26 -7.44 41.24
N ASP A 20 4.39 -8.14 42.37
CA ASP A 20 4.75 -7.54 43.66
C ASP A 20 6.21 -7.07 43.74
N LEU A 21 7.09 -7.50 42.82
CA LEU A 21 8.50 -7.11 42.76
C LEU A 21 8.79 -6.09 41.65
N ASP A 22 8.09 -6.17 40.52
CA ASP A 22 8.20 -5.20 39.43
C ASP A 22 6.98 -5.18 38.50
N SER A 23 6.81 -4.09 37.77
CA SER A 23 5.76 -3.92 36.75
C SER A 23 6.23 -4.26 35.32
N LYS A 24 7.42 -4.86 35.16
CA LYS A 24 8.06 -5.14 33.86
C LYS A 24 7.86 -6.57 33.40
N GLY A 25 7.13 -7.39 34.15
CA GLY A 25 6.83 -8.77 33.80
C GLY A 25 8.05 -9.70 33.86
N ARG A 26 9.05 -9.39 34.70
CA ARG A 26 10.25 -10.23 34.82
C ARG A 26 9.89 -11.63 35.28
N ARG A 27 10.62 -12.61 34.73
CA ARG A 27 10.56 -14.01 35.15
C ARG A 27 11.55 -14.29 36.28
N TYR A 28 11.08 -14.97 37.32
CA TYR A 28 11.84 -15.34 38.52
C TYR A 28 11.82 -16.85 38.73
N LEU A 29 12.87 -17.38 39.37
CA LEU A 29 12.79 -18.73 39.93
C LEU A 29 11.74 -18.76 41.06
N PRO A 30 10.94 -19.83 41.18
CA PRO A 30 9.95 -19.97 42.25
C PRO A 30 10.56 -19.72 43.63
N LYS A 31 9.84 -18.96 44.47
CA LYS A 31 10.25 -18.61 45.85
C LYS A 31 11.54 -17.79 45.96
N THR A 32 12.06 -17.24 44.87
CA THR A 32 13.20 -16.32 44.88
C THR A 32 12.77 -14.88 44.59
N LYS A 33 13.66 -13.92 44.85
CA LYS A 33 13.55 -12.52 44.41
C LYS A 33 14.59 -12.16 43.34
N ILE A 34 15.29 -13.15 42.81
CA ILE A 34 16.37 -12.96 41.83
C ILE A 34 15.78 -13.23 40.45
N PRO A 35 15.74 -12.23 39.55
CA PRO A 35 15.28 -12.45 38.19
C PRO A 35 16.13 -13.52 37.49
N PHE A 36 15.49 -14.38 36.72
CA PHE A 36 16.16 -15.48 36.06
C PHE A 36 17.12 -14.98 34.97
N LYS A 37 18.28 -15.65 34.83
CA LYS A 37 19.23 -15.42 33.75
C LYS A 37 19.63 -16.77 33.17
N GLY A 38 19.50 -16.93 31.85
CA GLY A 38 19.81 -18.17 31.15
C GLY A 38 18.87 -18.43 29.98
N LEU A 39 19.04 -19.57 29.33
CA LEU A 39 18.17 -20.00 28.24
C LEU A 39 16.84 -20.56 28.77
N VAL A 40 15.75 -20.16 28.13
CA VAL A 40 14.42 -20.72 28.36
C VAL A 40 13.83 -21.28 27.09
N TYR A 41 12.87 -22.17 27.23
CA TYR A 41 12.11 -22.73 26.12
C TYR A 41 10.64 -22.98 26.50
N ASN A 42 9.80 -23.18 25.49
CA ASN A 42 8.46 -23.77 25.64
C ASN A 42 8.24 -24.87 24.59
N GLU A 43 7.26 -25.74 24.81
CA GLU A 43 6.92 -26.85 23.92
C GLU A 43 5.43 -26.86 23.59
N TYR A 44 5.11 -27.29 22.38
CA TYR A 44 3.76 -27.64 21.98
C TYR A 44 3.29 -28.92 22.67
N PRO A 45 1.96 -29.20 22.70
CA PRO A 45 1.42 -30.45 23.25
C PRO A 45 1.96 -31.73 22.60
N ASN A 46 2.47 -31.64 21.37
CA ASN A 46 3.10 -32.76 20.66
C ASN A 46 4.59 -32.97 21.02
N GLY A 47 5.12 -32.18 21.97
CA GLY A 47 6.50 -32.26 22.45
C GLY A 47 7.53 -31.52 21.60
N GLN A 48 7.12 -30.89 20.50
CA GLN A 48 8.03 -30.05 19.72
C GLN A 48 8.25 -28.70 20.39
N VAL A 49 9.47 -28.16 20.31
CA VAL A 49 9.80 -26.84 20.86
C VAL A 49 8.98 -25.77 20.14
N GLU A 50 8.26 -24.95 20.89
CA GLU A 50 7.51 -23.80 20.35
C GLU A 50 8.44 -22.60 20.18
N PHE A 51 9.25 -22.32 21.20
CA PHE A 51 10.26 -21.27 21.16
C PHE A 51 11.37 -21.53 22.15
N GLU A 52 12.49 -20.86 21.94
CA GLU A 52 13.57 -20.75 22.92
C GLU A 52 14.32 -19.42 22.78
N GLY A 53 14.97 -19.00 23.85
CA GLY A 53 15.81 -17.82 23.83
C GLY A 53 16.36 -17.44 25.20
N PRO A 54 17.31 -16.49 25.26
CA PRO A 54 17.89 -16.04 26.52
C PRO A 54 16.96 -15.08 27.27
N LEU A 55 16.94 -15.24 28.60
CA LEU A 55 16.53 -14.20 29.53
C LEU A 55 17.77 -13.57 30.18
N GLU A 56 17.80 -12.25 30.23
CA GLU A 56 18.73 -11.46 31.04
C GLU A 56 17.91 -10.66 32.05
N SER A 57 18.23 -10.80 33.34
CA SER A 57 17.46 -10.17 34.43
C SER A 57 15.94 -10.40 34.33
N GLY A 58 15.55 -11.62 33.95
CA GLY A 58 14.16 -12.06 33.80
C GLY A 58 13.43 -11.54 32.57
N LEU A 59 14.11 -10.82 31.67
CA LEU A 59 13.55 -10.22 30.45
C LEU A 59 14.17 -10.82 29.19
N GLN A 60 13.42 -10.87 28.09
CA GLN A 60 13.94 -11.37 26.82
C GLN A 60 15.17 -10.56 26.38
N HIS A 61 16.23 -11.26 26.04
CA HIS A 61 17.48 -10.68 25.57
C HIS A 61 18.12 -11.60 24.52
N GLY A 62 18.87 -11.05 23.58
CA GLY A 62 19.50 -11.81 22.51
C GLY A 62 18.49 -12.37 21.51
N THR A 63 18.90 -13.37 20.73
CA THR A 63 18.04 -13.96 19.69
C THR A 63 17.10 -14.98 20.29
N TRP A 64 15.81 -14.78 20.04
CA TRP A 64 14.75 -15.74 20.31
C TRP A 64 14.32 -16.40 19.01
N VAL A 65 14.05 -17.69 19.06
CA VAL A 65 13.65 -18.49 17.90
C VAL A 65 12.31 -19.14 18.22
N TRP A 66 11.41 -19.13 17.24
CA TRP A 66 10.13 -19.80 17.27
C TRP A 66 10.07 -20.83 16.15
N TRP A 67 9.35 -21.91 16.40
CA TRP A 67 9.08 -22.97 15.44
C TRP A 67 7.57 -23.15 15.25
N TYR A 68 7.20 -23.77 14.15
CA TYR A 68 5.87 -24.32 13.94
C TYR A 68 5.71 -25.62 14.73
N SER A 69 4.46 -26.04 14.95
CA SER A 69 4.15 -27.33 15.58
C SER A 69 4.50 -28.54 14.71
N THR A 70 4.99 -28.30 13.51
CA THR A 70 5.55 -29.29 12.58
C THR A 70 7.08 -29.42 12.72
N GLY A 71 7.75 -28.40 13.28
CA GLY A 71 9.16 -28.41 13.67
C GLY A 71 10.02 -27.49 12.81
N GLU A 72 9.48 -26.95 11.72
CA GLU A 72 10.14 -25.95 10.89
C GLU A 72 10.23 -24.61 11.61
N LYS A 73 11.29 -23.86 11.32
CA LYS A 73 11.51 -22.55 11.93
C LYS A 73 10.41 -21.58 11.48
N LYS A 74 9.82 -20.85 12.42
CA LYS A 74 8.74 -19.88 12.19
C LYS A 74 9.25 -18.44 12.20
N SER A 75 10.10 -18.10 13.17
CA SER A 75 10.71 -16.78 13.23
C SER A 75 11.96 -16.78 14.10
N GLU A 76 12.78 -15.76 13.91
CA GLU A 76 13.84 -15.38 14.83
C GLU A 76 13.83 -13.87 15.03
N ILE A 77 13.91 -13.41 16.27
CA ILE A 77 13.83 -12.00 16.60
C ILE A 77 14.82 -11.71 17.71
N THR A 78 15.59 -10.64 17.55
CA THR A 78 16.53 -10.19 18.58
C THR A 78 15.84 -9.24 19.55
N PHE A 79 16.07 -9.44 20.85
CA PHE A 79 15.54 -8.61 21.93
C PHE A 79 16.66 -7.95 22.74
N SER A 80 16.35 -6.77 23.27
CA SER A 80 17.13 -6.11 24.31
C SER A 80 16.17 -5.58 25.37
N ASN A 81 16.27 -6.10 26.60
CA ASN A 81 15.40 -5.72 27.71
C ASN A 81 13.90 -5.85 27.37
N HIS A 82 13.51 -7.00 26.81
CA HIS A 82 12.14 -7.33 26.38
C HIS A 82 11.61 -6.57 25.15
N LEU A 83 12.32 -5.55 24.65
CA LEU A 83 11.96 -4.86 23.41
C LEU A 83 12.69 -5.50 22.22
N ARG A 84 12.02 -5.64 21.08
CA ARG A 84 12.67 -6.09 19.83
C ARG A 84 13.72 -5.07 19.42
N HIS A 85 14.94 -5.52 19.17
CA HIS A 85 16.08 -4.67 18.86
C HIS A 85 17.10 -5.45 18.01
N GLY A 86 17.42 -4.93 16.82
CA GLY A 86 18.24 -5.62 15.83
C GLY A 86 17.39 -6.43 14.85
N HIS A 87 17.96 -7.50 14.30
CA HIS A 87 17.34 -8.23 13.20
C HIS A 87 16.13 -9.07 13.62
N GLY A 88 15.15 -9.14 12.73
CA GLY A 88 14.04 -10.08 12.79
C GLY A 88 13.83 -10.75 11.44
N ARG A 89 13.54 -12.05 11.45
CA ARG A 89 13.16 -12.85 10.27
C ARG A 89 11.94 -13.70 10.59
N SER A 90 11.06 -13.86 9.63
CA SER A 90 9.94 -14.82 9.68
C SER A 90 10.01 -15.73 8.46
N TYR A 91 9.50 -16.94 8.61
CA TYR A 91 9.54 -17.98 7.58
C TYR A 91 8.13 -18.50 7.35
N PHE A 92 7.91 -19.07 6.18
CA PHE A 92 6.73 -19.89 5.90
C PHE A 92 6.91 -21.29 6.49
N GLU A 93 5.83 -22.06 6.56
CA GLU A 93 5.87 -23.44 7.07
C GLU A 93 6.68 -24.38 6.14
N SER A 94 6.86 -24.02 4.87
CA SER A 94 7.79 -24.69 3.95
C SER A 94 9.27 -24.51 4.32
N GLY A 95 9.58 -23.56 5.21
CA GLY A 95 10.94 -23.13 5.55
C GLY A 95 11.46 -21.94 4.73
N ASN A 96 10.75 -21.52 3.68
CA ASN A 96 11.14 -20.38 2.86
C ASN A 96 11.03 -19.06 3.63
N LEU A 97 11.92 -18.10 3.33
CA LEU A 97 11.93 -16.82 4.05
C LEU A 97 10.66 -16.04 3.68
N ARG A 98 9.92 -15.55 4.67
CA ARG A 98 8.69 -14.78 4.48
C ARG A 98 8.95 -13.29 4.59
N GLU A 99 9.67 -12.88 5.63
CA GLU A 99 10.02 -11.49 5.83
C GLU A 99 11.34 -11.36 6.58
N SER A 100 12.02 -10.23 6.38
CA SER A 100 13.18 -9.86 7.17
C SER A 100 13.31 -8.34 7.29
N GLY A 101 13.91 -7.89 8.38
CA GLY A 101 14.17 -6.48 8.62
C GLY A 101 14.83 -6.27 9.96
N SER A 102 14.80 -5.03 10.44
CA SER A 102 15.35 -4.67 11.75
C SER A 102 14.36 -3.87 12.58
N TYR A 103 14.47 -4.06 13.90
CA TYR A 103 13.74 -3.32 14.92
C TYR A 103 14.71 -2.43 15.70
N LEU A 104 14.21 -1.30 16.16
CA LEU A 104 14.84 -0.42 17.13
C LEU A 104 13.80 -0.12 18.22
N GLU A 105 13.98 -0.72 19.39
CA GLU A 105 13.08 -0.55 20.55
C GLU A 105 11.61 -0.80 20.19
N ASP A 106 11.33 -2.01 19.72
CA ASP A 106 10.05 -2.49 19.22
C ASP A 106 9.52 -1.89 17.93
N LYS A 107 10.19 -0.90 17.35
CA LYS A 107 9.74 -0.24 16.13
C LYS A 107 10.52 -0.73 14.91
N LYS A 108 9.85 -0.97 13.79
CA LYS A 108 10.49 -1.23 12.50
C LYS A 108 11.39 -0.05 12.12
N GLU A 109 12.63 -0.37 11.76
CA GLU A 109 13.65 0.60 11.38
C GLU A 109 14.40 0.10 10.13
N GLY A 110 14.63 1.00 9.18
CA GLY A 110 15.34 0.70 7.94
C GLY A 110 14.54 -0.16 6.96
N LEU A 111 15.26 -0.95 6.15
CA LEU A 111 14.69 -1.76 5.08
C LEU A 111 14.05 -3.04 5.62
N TRP A 112 12.79 -3.25 5.25
CA TRP A 112 12.03 -4.46 5.46
C TRP A 112 11.72 -5.12 4.12
N THR A 113 12.08 -6.39 3.98
CA THR A 113 11.88 -7.17 2.76
C THR A 113 10.88 -8.27 3.03
N GLN A 114 9.90 -8.43 2.15
CA GLN A 114 8.97 -9.56 2.13
C GLN A 114 9.17 -10.37 0.86
N TYR A 115 8.88 -11.66 0.97
CA TYR A 115 9.05 -12.62 -0.10
C TYR A 115 7.76 -13.40 -0.32
N TYR A 116 7.61 -13.89 -1.53
CA TYR A 116 6.64 -14.92 -1.86
C TYR A 116 7.12 -16.29 -1.37
N GLU A 117 6.19 -17.24 -1.28
CA GLU A 117 6.51 -18.65 -0.99
C GLU A 117 7.52 -19.23 -2.01
N SER A 118 7.59 -18.67 -3.22
CA SER A 118 8.53 -19.06 -4.28
C SER A 118 9.97 -18.54 -4.09
N ASP A 119 10.28 -17.93 -2.94
CA ASP A 119 11.51 -17.19 -2.61
C ASP A 119 11.76 -15.91 -3.43
N LYS A 120 10.84 -15.54 -4.33
CA LYS A 120 10.93 -14.27 -5.06
C LYS A 120 10.55 -13.11 -4.15
N LYS A 121 11.18 -11.96 -4.35
CA LYS A 121 10.83 -10.75 -3.61
C LYS A 121 9.39 -10.34 -3.91
N LEU A 122 8.62 -10.09 -2.86
CA LEU A 122 7.28 -9.50 -2.92
C LEU A 122 7.36 -7.99 -2.73
N SER A 123 8.08 -7.53 -1.69
CA SER A 123 8.18 -6.11 -1.38
C SER A 123 9.46 -5.75 -0.63
N GLU A 124 9.83 -4.46 -0.73
CA GLU A 124 10.93 -3.81 -0.01
C GLU A 124 10.39 -2.47 0.46
N THR A 125 10.44 -2.24 1.76
CA THR A 125 9.77 -1.12 2.40
C THR A 125 10.70 -0.48 3.42
N ASN A 126 10.93 0.84 3.31
CA ASN A 126 11.74 1.56 4.27
C ASN A 126 10.88 2.16 5.39
N TYR A 127 11.29 1.93 6.63
CA TYR A 127 10.65 2.43 7.84
C TYR A 127 11.61 3.31 8.65
N LYS A 128 11.04 4.26 9.38
CA LYS A 128 11.69 5.00 10.45
C LYS A 128 10.73 5.10 11.63
N ASN A 129 11.05 4.46 12.75
CA ASN A 129 10.18 4.37 13.92
C ASN A 129 8.75 3.89 13.58
N ASP A 130 8.60 2.74 12.91
CA ASP A 130 7.33 2.18 12.41
C ASP A 130 6.62 2.98 11.31
N ILE A 131 7.12 4.15 10.94
CA ILE A 131 6.50 5.01 9.93
C ILE A 131 7.21 4.81 8.59
N LEU A 132 6.44 4.61 7.51
CA LEU A 132 6.99 4.55 6.15
C LEU A 132 7.81 5.82 5.84
N HIS A 133 9.08 5.62 5.47
CA HIS A 133 9.99 6.72 5.19
C HIS A 133 11.03 6.28 4.17
N GLY A 134 10.99 6.86 2.98
CA GLY A 134 11.79 6.44 1.83
C GLY A 134 10.99 5.59 0.86
N ARG A 135 11.67 4.70 0.14
CA ARG A 135 11.08 3.94 -0.98
C ARG A 135 10.32 2.70 -0.50
N LEU A 136 9.16 2.47 -1.09
CA LEU A 136 8.44 1.20 -1.17
C LEU A 136 8.56 0.67 -2.60
N THR A 137 9.00 -0.56 -2.77
CA THR A 137 8.97 -1.28 -4.05
C THR A 137 8.21 -2.59 -3.88
N ILE A 138 7.35 -2.91 -4.84
CA ILE A 138 6.57 -4.15 -4.90
C ILE A 138 6.83 -4.79 -6.25
N TRP A 139 6.99 -6.11 -6.26
CA TRP A 139 7.19 -6.90 -7.47
C TRP A 139 5.97 -7.77 -7.76
N HIS A 140 5.85 -8.19 -9.01
CA HIS A 140 4.99 -9.29 -9.41
C HIS A 140 5.73 -10.61 -9.14
N GLU A 141 4.99 -11.72 -9.06
CA GLU A 141 5.55 -13.07 -8.90
C GLU A 141 6.54 -13.46 -10.01
N ASN A 142 6.48 -12.80 -11.16
CA ASN A 142 7.45 -13.01 -12.25
C ASN A 142 8.78 -12.26 -12.06
N GLY A 143 8.94 -11.53 -10.95
CA GLY A 143 10.15 -10.78 -10.61
C GLY A 143 10.24 -9.38 -11.22
N ARG A 144 9.26 -8.94 -12.03
CA ARG A 144 9.19 -7.57 -12.55
C ARG A 144 8.59 -6.64 -11.51
N LYS A 145 9.00 -5.36 -11.53
CA LYS A 145 8.37 -4.36 -10.65
C LYS A 145 6.89 -4.26 -10.95
N LYS A 146 6.08 -4.17 -9.91
CA LYS A 146 4.63 -3.93 -9.95
C LYS A 146 4.32 -2.50 -9.59
N ARG A 147 5.01 -1.97 -8.57
CA ARG A 147 4.79 -0.63 -8.04
C ARG A 147 6.03 -0.11 -7.34
N GLU A 148 6.26 1.19 -7.43
CA GLU A 148 7.29 1.89 -6.66
C GLU A 148 6.73 3.23 -6.19
N VAL A 149 6.85 3.51 -4.89
CA VAL A 149 6.28 4.69 -4.23
C VAL A 149 7.31 5.27 -3.30
N PHE A 150 7.42 6.60 -3.25
CA PHE A 150 8.26 7.28 -2.27
C PHE A 150 7.42 7.87 -1.16
N TYR A 151 7.84 7.69 0.10
CA TYR A 151 7.15 8.13 1.30
C TYR A 151 8.00 9.10 2.10
N THR A 152 7.37 10.10 2.70
CA THR A 152 7.97 10.98 3.71
C THR A 152 7.02 11.06 4.90
N LYS A 153 7.47 10.56 6.06
CA LYS A 153 6.71 10.57 7.32
C LYS A 153 5.32 9.95 7.16
N GLY A 154 5.26 8.78 6.52
CA GLY A 154 4.03 8.00 6.33
C GLY A 154 3.17 8.45 5.14
N LYS A 155 3.48 9.58 4.50
CA LYS A 155 2.69 10.11 3.39
C LYS A 155 3.42 9.93 2.05
N LYS A 156 2.69 9.63 0.97
CA LYS A 156 3.25 9.57 -0.39
C LYS A 156 3.87 10.92 -0.75
N HIS A 157 5.01 10.91 -1.42
CA HIS A 157 5.73 12.13 -1.77
C HIS A 157 6.55 11.90 -3.04
N GLN A 158 6.70 12.92 -3.87
CA GLN A 158 7.34 12.92 -5.16
C GLN A 158 6.52 12.15 -6.19
N TRP A 159 6.73 10.84 -6.30
CA TRP A 159 6.14 10.05 -7.38
C TRP A 159 5.74 8.66 -6.93
N GLU A 160 4.80 8.10 -7.70
CA GLU A 160 4.38 6.71 -7.69
C GLU A 160 4.40 6.19 -9.13
N LEU A 161 5.05 5.06 -9.32
CA LEU A 161 5.16 4.36 -10.60
C LEU A 161 4.49 3.00 -10.46
N GLY A 162 3.79 2.56 -11.50
CA GLY A 162 3.19 1.25 -11.56
C GLY A 162 3.39 0.62 -12.93
N TRP A 163 3.51 -0.70 -12.93
CA TRP A 163 3.71 -1.50 -14.13
C TRP A 163 2.79 -2.73 -14.13
N TYR A 164 2.40 -3.14 -15.32
CA TYR A 164 1.73 -4.42 -15.54
C TYR A 164 2.72 -5.59 -15.44
N ALA A 165 2.20 -6.82 -15.40
CA ALA A 165 3.03 -8.01 -15.25
C ALA A 165 3.96 -8.23 -16.46
N ASP A 166 3.57 -7.75 -17.63
CA ASP A 166 4.41 -7.79 -18.84
C ASP A 166 5.55 -6.73 -18.82
N GLY A 167 5.58 -5.86 -17.81
CA GLY A 167 6.56 -4.78 -17.63
C GLY A 167 6.19 -3.47 -18.31
N SER A 168 5.06 -3.40 -19.03
CA SER A 168 4.53 -2.15 -19.58
C SER A 168 4.13 -1.19 -18.47
N HIS A 169 4.19 0.11 -18.74
CA HIS A 169 3.83 1.13 -17.77
C HIS A 169 2.32 1.11 -17.56
N ARG A 170 1.90 1.15 -16.29
CA ARG A 170 0.49 1.26 -15.91
C ARG A 170 0.15 2.66 -15.42
N LEU A 171 1.02 3.25 -14.61
CA LEU A 171 0.77 4.58 -14.05
C LEU A 171 2.05 5.32 -13.68
N LYS A 172 1.95 6.65 -13.69
CA LYS A 172 2.93 7.60 -13.20
C LYS A 172 2.17 8.77 -12.57
N LEU A 173 2.24 8.85 -11.25
CA LEU A 173 1.48 9.76 -10.41
C LEU A 173 2.45 10.63 -9.61
N TYR A 174 2.15 11.90 -9.43
CA TYR A 174 2.96 12.81 -8.60
C TYR A 174 2.22 13.22 -7.33
N TRP A 175 2.97 13.33 -6.23
CA TRP A 175 2.45 13.52 -4.88
C TRP A 175 3.27 14.54 -4.09
N TYR A 176 2.61 15.35 -3.27
CA TYR A 176 3.23 16.17 -2.24
C TYR A 176 2.60 15.87 -0.88
N LEU A 177 3.35 15.18 -0.01
CA LEU A 177 2.95 14.81 1.35
C LEU A 177 1.50 14.28 1.46
N GLY A 178 1.15 13.33 0.60
CA GLY A 178 -0.13 12.62 0.58
C GLY A 178 -1.19 13.27 -0.32
N MET A 179 -0.93 14.47 -0.84
CA MET A 179 -1.82 15.17 -1.78
C MET A 179 -1.33 14.93 -3.21
N GLN A 180 -2.25 14.80 -4.17
CA GLN A 180 -1.87 14.76 -5.59
C GLN A 180 -1.37 16.13 -6.01
N ASP A 181 -0.18 16.18 -6.60
CA ASP A 181 0.44 17.44 -7.00
C ASP A 181 1.32 17.20 -8.23
N GLY A 182 0.98 17.84 -9.34
CA GLY A 182 1.52 17.55 -10.67
C GLY A 182 0.69 16.54 -11.47
N GLN A 183 1.33 15.94 -12.47
CA GLN A 183 0.65 15.10 -13.47
C GLN A 183 0.17 13.76 -12.89
N GLN A 184 -0.95 13.26 -13.37
CA GLN A 184 -1.42 11.91 -13.08
C GLN A 184 -1.68 11.24 -14.42
N ILE A 185 -0.90 10.22 -14.75
CA ILE A 185 -0.96 9.54 -16.03
C ILE A 185 -1.16 8.05 -15.78
N ALA A 186 -2.14 7.46 -16.45
CA ALA A 186 -2.29 6.02 -16.54
C ALA A 186 -2.30 5.57 -18.00
N TRP A 187 -1.97 4.31 -18.19
CA TRP A 187 -1.98 3.64 -19.47
C TRP A 187 -2.68 2.30 -19.33
N TYR A 188 -3.41 1.91 -20.36
CA TYR A 188 -3.85 0.55 -20.58
C TYR A 188 -2.67 -0.38 -20.83
N ASN A 189 -2.90 -1.69 -20.71
CA ASN A 189 -1.85 -2.70 -20.88
C ASN A 189 -1.27 -2.73 -22.31
N ASN A 190 -2.01 -2.24 -23.31
CA ASN A 190 -1.53 -2.09 -24.68
C ASN A 190 -0.61 -0.85 -24.87
N GLY A 191 -0.37 -0.06 -23.83
CA GLY A 191 0.46 1.15 -23.85
C GLY A 191 -0.28 2.42 -24.27
N GLN A 192 -1.56 2.34 -24.62
CA GLN A 192 -2.41 3.50 -24.86
C GLN A 192 -2.65 4.24 -23.55
N LYS A 193 -2.58 5.58 -23.55
CA LYS A 193 -2.95 6.37 -22.38
C LYS A 193 -4.41 6.11 -22.03
N GLU A 194 -4.69 5.93 -20.75
CA GLU A 194 -6.05 5.83 -20.21
C GLU A 194 -6.52 7.21 -19.78
N TYR A 195 -5.69 7.93 -19.02
CA TYR A 195 -5.96 9.31 -18.65
C TYR A 195 -4.69 10.14 -18.47
N HIS A 196 -4.87 11.45 -18.54
CA HIS A 196 -3.87 12.45 -18.20
C HIS A 196 -4.54 13.64 -17.52
N TYR A 197 -4.17 13.83 -16.25
CA TYR A 197 -4.69 14.88 -15.38
C TYR A 197 -3.54 15.71 -14.82
N THR A 198 -3.84 16.93 -14.39
CA THR A 198 -2.91 17.77 -13.64
C THR A 198 -3.59 18.29 -12.38
N PHE A 199 -2.86 18.21 -11.28
CA PHE A 199 -3.25 18.77 -10.00
C PHE A 199 -2.26 19.84 -9.57
N ASP A 200 -2.77 20.87 -8.91
CA ASP A 200 -1.99 21.82 -8.13
C ASP A 200 -2.48 21.73 -6.69
N ASN A 201 -1.64 21.21 -5.79
CA ASN A 201 -1.98 21.05 -4.37
C ASN A 201 -3.33 20.35 -4.12
N GLY A 202 -3.60 19.26 -4.84
CA GLY A 202 -4.83 18.46 -4.72
C GLY A 202 -6.04 19.04 -5.46
N ILE A 203 -5.88 20.15 -6.18
CA ILE A 203 -6.93 20.79 -6.96
C ILE A 203 -6.72 20.53 -8.45
N TRP A 204 -7.77 20.13 -9.16
CA TRP A 204 -7.74 19.95 -10.61
C TRP A 204 -7.43 21.24 -11.35
N VAL A 205 -6.47 21.20 -12.27
CA VAL A 205 -6.08 22.36 -13.09
C VAL A 205 -5.73 21.96 -14.52
N GLY A 206 -6.01 22.85 -15.47
CA GLY A 206 -5.65 22.71 -16.87
C GLY A 206 -6.51 21.67 -17.61
N ASP A 207 -5.99 21.23 -18.75
CA ASP A 207 -6.67 20.27 -19.62
C ASP A 207 -6.67 18.87 -19.01
N ILE A 208 -7.84 18.23 -19.02
CA ILE A 208 -8.00 16.82 -18.71
C ILE A 208 -8.33 16.04 -19.97
N ASN A 209 -7.77 14.84 -20.06
CA ASN A 209 -7.99 13.97 -21.19
C ASN A 209 -8.12 12.54 -20.70
N GLU A 210 -9.08 11.84 -21.28
CA GLU A 210 -9.28 10.41 -21.10
C GLU A 210 -9.47 9.77 -22.47
N TRP A 211 -9.02 8.53 -22.59
CA TRP A 211 -9.10 7.76 -23.82
C TRP A 211 -9.68 6.38 -23.53
N TYR A 212 -10.27 5.79 -24.55
CA TYR A 212 -10.59 4.37 -24.57
C TYR A 212 -9.35 3.53 -24.85
N GLU A 213 -9.42 2.24 -24.54
CA GLU A 213 -8.33 1.29 -24.80
C GLU A 213 -7.97 1.19 -26.30
N ASN A 214 -8.92 1.45 -27.20
CA ASN A 214 -8.67 1.50 -28.64
C ASN A 214 -7.94 2.78 -29.11
N GLY A 215 -7.67 3.72 -28.21
CA GLY A 215 -7.01 5.00 -28.48
C GLY A 215 -7.92 6.15 -28.87
N GLY A 216 -9.21 5.90 -29.06
CA GLY A 216 -10.21 6.96 -29.25
C GLY A 216 -10.28 7.86 -28.02
N GLN A 217 -10.48 9.16 -28.22
CA GLN A 217 -10.78 10.08 -27.12
C GLN A 217 -12.07 9.60 -26.43
N ARG A 218 -12.12 9.70 -25.11
CA ARG A 218 -13.29 9.38 -24.28
C ARG A 218 -13.90 10.64 -23.69
N ILE A 219 -13.07 11.44 -23.02
CA ILE A 219 -13.45 12.72 -22.41
C ILE A 219 -12.36 13.74 -22.66
N LYS A 220 -12.75 14.98 -22.94
CA LYS A 220 -11.86 16.12 -22.90
C LYS A 220 -12.57 17.33 -22.29
N GLY A 221 -11.86 18.07 -21.46
CA GLY A 221 -12.33 19.29 -20.84
C GLY A 221 -11.19 20.02 -20.13
N SER A 222 -11.52 21.04 -19.35
CA SER A 222 -10.53 21.78 -18.57
C SER A 222 -11.06 22.21 -17.21
N PHE A 223 -10.13 22.41 -16.28
CA PHE A 223 -10.39 22.94 -14.94
C PHE A 223 -9.58 24.22 -14.68
N VAL A 224 -10.22 25.17 -13.99
CA VAL A 224 -9.56 26.33 -13.36
C VAL A 224 -9.99 26.35 -11.89
N ASP A 225 -9.02 26.36 -10.98
CA ASP A 225 -9.24 26.34 -9.53
C ASP A 225 -10.18 25.22 -9.06
N GLY A 226 -10.04 24.02 -9.66
CA GLY A 226 -10.83 22.85 -9.31
C GLY A 226 -12.24 22.85 -9.90
N LYS A 227 -12.58 23.83 -10.72
CA LYS A 227 -13.91 23.98 -11.32
C LYS A 227 -13.84 23.79 -12.83
N GLN A 228 -14.79 23.02 -13.35
CA GLN A 228 -14.92 22.78 -14.79
C GLN A 228 -15.10 24.10 -15.52
N THR A 229 -14.39 24.27 -16.64
CA THR A 229 -14.52 25.44 -17.49
C THR A 229 -14.32 25.12 -18.96
N GLY A 230 -14.92 25.93 -19.83
CA GLY A 230 -14.85 25.81 -21.29
C GLY A 230 -15.65 24.63 -21.82
N THR A 231 -15.34 24.25 -23.05
CA THR A 231 -16.01 23.15 -23.74
C THR A 231 -15.63 21.80 -23.14
N TRP A 232 -16.63 21.00 -22.82
CA TRP A 232 -16.50 19.62 -22.41
C TRP A 232 -17.12 18.72 -23.47
N ILE A 233 -16.40 17.66 -23.84
CA ILE A 233 -16.82 16.73 -24.90
C ILE A 233 -16.62 15.31 -24.40
N TRP A 234 -17.68 14.51 -24.53
CA TRP A 234 -17.69 13.07 -24.39
C TRP A 234 -17.83 12.45 -25.76
N TYR A 235 -17.12 11.34 -25.95
CA TYR A 235 -17.04 10.63 -27.21
C TYR A 235 -17.53 9.22 -27.02
N PHE A 236 -18.10 8.62 -28.07
CA PHE A 236 -18.28 7.19 -28.16
C PHE A 236 -16.96 6.48 -28.53
N PRO A 237 -16.81 5.17 -28.29
CA PRO A 237 -15.61 4.43 -28.67
C PRO A 237 -15.26 4.47 -30.16
N ASN A 238 -16.24 4.76 -31.03
CA ASN A 238 -16.03 4.91 -32.48
C ASN A 238 -15.48 6.31 -32.87
N GLY A 239 -15.33 7.23 -31.91
CA GLY A 239 -14.81 8.58 -32.12
C GLY A 239 -15.86 9.65 -32.42
N ASN A 240 -17.13 9.28 -32.59
CA ASN A 240 -18.21 10.25 -32.72
C ASN A 240 -18.49 10.92 -31.38
N TYR A 241 -19.00 12.15 -31.43
CA TYR A 241 -19.43 12.84 -30.21
C TYR A 241 -20.61 12.11 -29.62
N ALA A 242 -20.68 12.13 -28.31
CA ALA A 242 -21.79 11.58 -27.55
C ALA A 242 -22.54 12.68 -26.80
N LEU A 243 -21.77 13.57 -26.18
CA LEU A 243 -22.28 14.74 -25.48
C LEU A 243 -21.24 15.86 -25.61
N GLU A 244 -21.70 17.10 -25.77
CA GLU A 244 -20.85 18.27 -25.62
C GLU A 244 -21.62 19.43 -24.99
N GLY A 245 -20.91 20.28 -24.27
CA GLY A 245 -21.47 21.48 -23.64
C GLY A 245 -20.40 22.37 -23.03
N GLU A 246 -20.81 23.53 -22.55
CA GLU A 246 -19.92 24.51 -21.93
C GLU A 246 -20.05 24.47 -20.40
N TYR A 247 -18.94 24.64 -19.70
CA TYR A 247 -18.92 24.91 -18.27
C TYR A 247 -18.37 26.30 -17.98
N THR A 248 -18.97 26.98 -17.01
CA THR A 248 -18.45 28.21 -16.43
C THR A 248 -18.40 28.05 -14.91
N ASN A 249 -17.19 28.13 -14.34
CA ASN A 249 -16.99 28.10 -12.88
C ASN A 249 -17.64 26.87 -12.21
N GLY A 250 -17.57 25.71 -12.86
CA GLY A 250 -18.10 24.44 -12.38
C GLY A 250 -19.58 24.21 -12.65
N PHE A 251 -20.28 25.17 -13.26
CA PHE A 251 -21.69 25.03 -13.62
C PHE A 251 -21.82 24.82 -15.13
N PRO A 252 -22.63 23.85 -15.57
CA PRO A 252 -23.04 23.76 -16.97
C PRO A 252 -23.70 25.07 -17.41
N THR A 253 -23.32 25.56 -18.58
CA THR A 253 -23.82 26.83 -19.15
C THR A 253 -23.97 26.70 -20.66
N GLY A 254 -24.79 27.57 -21.26
CA GLY A 254 -24.91 27.67 -22.72
C GLY A 254 -25.47 26.41 -23.38
N TYR A 255 -25.00 26.16 -24.61
CA TYR A 255 -25.54 25.13 -25.48
C TYR A 255 -25.02 23.73 -25.13
N TRP A 256 -25.95 22.80 -24.98
CA TRP A 256 -25.68 21.38 -24.80
C TRP A 256 -26.23 20.57 -25.96
N ARG A 257 -25.46 19.58 -26.43
CA ARG A 257 -25.83 18.74 -27.58
C ARG A 257 -25.51 17.29 -27.29
N SER A 258 -26.47 16.40 -27.53
CA SER A 258 -26.27 14.95 -27.48
C SER A 258 -26.44 14.32 -28.87
N TYR A 259 -25.77 13.19 -29.05
CA TYR A 259 -25.66 12.52 -30.33
C TYR A 259 -25.82 11.01 -30.15
N SER A 260 -26.28 10.33 -31.20
CA SER A 260 -26.24 8.87 -31.28
C SER A 260 -24.87 8.38 -31.75
N GLU A 261 -24.60 7.09 -31.55
CA GLU A 261 -23.33 6.48 -31.98
C GLU A 261 -23.05 6.63 -33.48
N ASP A 262 -24.08 6.76 -34.33
CA ASP A 262 -23.92 7.02 -35.77
C ASP A 262 -23.52 8.47 -36.11
N GLY A 263 -23.49 9.36 -35.12
CA GLY A 263 -23.18 10.78 -35.25
C GLY A 263 -24.39 11.69 -35.49
N SER A 264 -25.61 11.14 -35.53
CA SER A 264 -26.83 11.94 -35.65
C SER A 264 -27.11 12.69 -34.36
N MET A 265 -27.44 13.99 -34.44
CA MET A 265 -27.84 14.76 -33.26
C MET A 265 -29.20 14.25 -32.75
N ILE A 266 -29.25 13.87 -31.47
CA ILE A 266 -30.49 13.42 -30.82
C ILE A 266 -31.21 14.62 -30.23
N TYR A 267 -30.49 15.47 -29.51
CA TYR A 267 -31.08 16.57 -28.77
C TYR A 267 -30.11 17.75 -28.64
N ASN A 268 -30.67 18.96 -28.50
CA ASN A 268 -29.93 20.13 -28.08
C ASN A 268 -30.76 20.99 -27.12
N GLU A 269 -30.09 21.67 -26.20
CA GLU A 269 -30.67 22.67 -25.31
C GLU A 269 -29.84 23.95 -25.41
N GLU A 270 -30.50 25.09 -25.66
CA GLU A 270 -29.82 26.38 -25.83
C GLU A 270 -29.48 27.07 -24.50
N GLU A 271 -30.20 26.70 -23.44
CA GLU A 271 -29.97 27.12 -22.07
C GLU A 271 -29.98 25.88 -21.16
N TYR A 272 -29.21 25.92 -20.08
CA TYR A 272 -29.14 24.80 -19.14
C TYR A 272 -30.49 24.49 -18.49
N GLY A 273 -30.90 23.22 -18.52
CA GLY A 273 -32.14 22.74 -17.90
C GLY A 273 -32.03 21.32 -17.33
N VAL A 274 -33.17 20.77 -16.91
CA VAL A 274 -33.30 19.45 -16.26
C VAL A 274 -32.76 18.33 -17.15
N TRP A 275 -32.90 18.46 -18.47
CA TRP A 275 -32.37 17.46 -19.40
C TRP A 275 -30.85 17.37 -19.30
N VAL A 276 -30.12 18.49 -19.25
CA VAL A 276 -28.67 18.49 -19.09
C VAL A 276 -28.23 17.80 -17.80
N GLU A 277 -28.97 17.99 -16.70
CA GLU A 277 -28.69 17.33 -15.42
C GLU A 277 -28.80 15.80 -15.52
N ASP A 278 -29.91 15.32 -16.08
CA ASP A 278 -30.18 13.90 -16.25
C ASP A 278 -29.20 13.23 -17.22
N GLU A 279 -28.90 13.90 -18.34
CA GLU A 279 -27.97 13.41 -19.35
C GLU A 279 -26.55 13.33 -18.77
N LEU A 280 -26.07 14.39 -18.10
CA LEU A 280 -24.78 14.37 -17.43
C LEU A 280 -24.70 13.26 -16.39
N LYS A 281 -25.75 13.04 -15.60
CA LYS A 281 -25.78 11.97 -14.61
C LYS A 281 -25.64 10.59 -15.26
N TRP A 282 -26.36 10.32 -16.33
CA TRP A 282 -26.26 9.05 -17.05
C TRP A 282 -24.85 8.80 -17.60
N TRP A 283 -24.25 9.82 -18.21
CA TRP A 283 -22.88 9.74 -18.73
C TRP A 283 -21.83 9.54 -17.62
N LYS A 284 -22.06 10.10 -16.44
CA LYS A 284 -21.20 9.97 -15.26
C LYS A 284 -21.30 8.59 -14.60
N GLU A 285 -22.50 8.05 -14.47
CA GLU A 285 -22.77 6.89 -13.62
C GLU A 285 -22.88 5.58 -14.42
N ASP A 286 -23.52 5.62 -15.60
CA ASP A 286 -23.98 4.40 -16.28
C ASP A 286 -23.14 4.02 -17.51
N TYR A 287 -22.61 4.99 -18.27
CA TYR A 287 -21.85 4.70 -19.50
C TYR A 287 -20.32 4.67 -19.30
N ALA A 288 -19.77 5.54 -18.47
CA ALA A 288 -18.31 5.65 -18.30
C ALA A 288 -17.71 4.60 -17.32
N GLY A 289 -18.55 3.87 -16.58
CA GLY A 289 -18.13 2.85 -15.59
C GLY A 289 -17.17 3.36 -14.49
N THR A 290 -16.96 4.67 -14.40
CA THR A 290 -16.04 5.37 -13.51
C THR A 290 -16.60 6.77 -13.26
N ALA A 291 -16.60 7.21 -12.00
CA ALA A 291 -17.00 8.57 -11.62
C ALA A 291 -16.17 9.61 -12.39
N ASN A 292 -16.80 10.70 -12.81
CA ASN A 292 -16.10 11.82 -13.44
C ASN A 292 -14.96 12.31 -12.54
N PRO A 293 -13.84 12.82 -13.08
CA PRO A 293 -12.72 13.19 -12.23
C PRO A 293 -13.02 14.31 -11.22
N GLY A 294 -14.01 15.17 -11.50
CA GLY A 294 -14.53 16.17 -10.55
C GLY A 294 -15.45 15.62 -9.45
N ASP A 295 -15.97 14.39 -9.64
CA ASP A 295 -16.82 13.67 -8.68
C ASP A 295 -16.05 12.53 -7.98
N MET A 296 -14.80 12.26 -8.40
CA MET A 296 -13.92 11.33 -7.70
C MET A 296 -13.57 11.93 -6.34
N PRO A 297 -13.89 11.26 -5.21
CA PRO A 297 -13.43 11.72 -3.92
C PRO A 297 -11.91 11.84 -3.99
N VAL A 298 -11.35 12.92 -3.43
CA VAL A 298 -9.92 13.01 -3.11
C VAL A 298 -9.58 11.71 -2.42
N ILE A 299 -8.89 10.81 -3.11
CA ILE A 299 -8.77 9.44 -2.63
C ILE A 299 -7.83 9.48 -1.42
N GLN A 300 -8.41 9.65 -0.23
CA GLN A 300 -7.75 9.41 1.04
C GLN A 300 -7.76 7.90 1.24
N TYR A 301 -6.63 7.27 0.91
CA TYR A 301 -6.28 5.93 1.37
C TYR A 301 -5.58 6.03 2.73
#